data_AF-A0AAD1Z8K2-F1
#
_entry.id   AF-A0AAD1Z8K2-F1
#
_cell.length_a   1.000
_cell.length_b   1.000
_cell.length_c   1.000
_cell.angle_alpha   90.00
_cell.angle_beta   90.00
_cell.angle_gamma   90.00
#
_symmetry.space_group_name_H-M   'P 1'
#
loop_
_entity.id
_entity.type
_entity.pdbx_description
1 polymer ?
#
loop_
_entity_poly.entity_id
_entity_poly.type
_entity_poly.pdbx_seq_one_letter_code
_entity_poly.pdbx_strand_id
1 'polypeptide(L)'
;MNMCSKCYKDVVLKQQQAQLAASSIESIVNESSNSNGKGSTVSILIGVQTTSPDTVIASTQVSAVSPATEKSEEVKEGPKRCSTCGKRVGLMGFNCRCGNLFCAVHRYSDKHECPFDYHAAGQESISKSNPVVRAEKLDKI
;
A
#
# COMPACT_ATOMS: atom_id res chain seq x y z
N MET A 1 -18.80 -19.36 10.30
CA MET A 1 -18.98 -18.72 8.97
C MET A 1 -17.73 -17.92 8.65
N ASN A 2 -16.97 -18.27 7.60
CA ASN A 2 -15.75 -17.54 7.21
C ASN A 2 -16.13 -16.27 6.45
N MET A 3 -16.51 -15.22 7.17
CA MET A 3 -16.82 -13.92 6.57
C MET A 3 -15.57 -13.04 6.52
N CYS A 4 -15.42 -12.29 5.43
CA CYS A 4 -14.34 -11.31 5.32
C CYS A 4 -14.59 -10.12 6.27
N SER A 5 -13.55 -9.34 6.54
CA SER A 5 -13.58 -8.25 7.51
C SER A 5 -14.62 -7.15 7.21
N LYS A 6 -15.07 -7.02 5.96
CA LYS A 6 -16.17 -6.12 5.59
C LYS A 6 -17.53 -6.72 5.94
N CYS A 7 -17.81 -7.93 5.47
CA CYS A 7 -19.11 -8.55 5.71
C CYS A 7 -19.36 -8.85 7.19
N TYR A 8 -18.31 -9.13 7.98
CA TYR A 8 -18.44 -9.25 9.43
C TYR A 8 -18.87 -7.91 10.08
N LYS A 9 -18.26 -6.79 9.68
CA LYS A 9 -18.64 -5.45 10.19
C LYS A 9 -20.07 -5.10 9.81
N ASP A 10 -20.48 -5.39 8.58
CA ASP A 10 -21.83 -5.09 8.10
C ASP A 10 -22.89 -5.88 8.88
N VAL A 11 -22.61 -7.15 9.19
CA VAL A 11 -23.50 -7.98 10.01
C VAL A 11 -23.59 -7.44 11.44
N VAL A 12 -22.46 -7.03 12.04
CA VAL A 12 -22.44 -6.46 13.40
C VAL A 12 -23.21 -5.13 13.45
N LEU A 13 -23.00 -4.24 12.48
CA LEU A 13 -23.72 -2.95 12.41
C LEU A 13 -25.23 -3.16 12.24
N LYS A 14 -25.63 -4.11 11.38
CA LYS A 14 -27.04 -4.45 11.17
C LYS A 14 -27.67 -5.08 12.41
N GLN A 15 -26.91 -5.87 13.17
CA GLN A 15 -27.37 -6.43 14.44
C GLN A 15 -27.54 -5.36 15.51
N GLN A 16 -26.62 -4.40 15.63
CA GLN A 16 -26.75 -3.27 16.54
C GLN A 16 -27.97 -2.41 16.21
N GLN A 17 -28.23 -2.14 14.92
CA GLN A 17 -29.40 -1.38 14.51
C GLN A 17 -30.72 -2.11 14.82
N ALA A 18 -30.76 -3.44 14.65
CA ALA A 18 -31.91 -4.25 15.04
C ALA A 18 -32.13 -4.27 16.55
N GLN A 19 -31.06 -4.30 17.35
CA GLN A 19 -31.14 -4.19 18.81
C GLN A 19 -31.68 -2.83 19.25
N LEU A 20 -31.21 -1.73 18.67
CA LEU A 20 -31.72 -0.39 18.97
C LEU A 20 -33.20 -0.23 18.61
N ALA A 21 -33.63 -0.81 17.49
CA ALA A 21 -35.04 -0.81 17.09
C ALA A 21 -35.91 -1.66 18.05
N ALA A 22 -35.39 -2.79 18.53
CA ALA A 22 -36.09 -3.63 19.50
C ALA A 22 -36.20 -2.95 20.88
N SER A 23 -35.11 -2.34 21.36
CA SER A 23 -35.10 -1.63 22.66
C SER A 23 -35.94 -0.35 22.65
N SER A 24 -36.05 0.31 21.48
CA SER A 24 -36.87 1.51 21.33
C SER A 24 -38.38 1.25 21.46
N ILE A 25 -38.81 -0.02 21.33
CA ILE A 25 -40.23 -0.41 21.47
C ILE A 25 -40.51 -0.85 22.92
N GLU A 26 -39.54 -1.42 23.63
CA GLU A 26 -39.68 -1.81 25.04
C GLU A 26 -39.91 -0.60 25.99
N SER A 27 -39.40 0.59 25.65
CA SER A 27 -39.63 1.80 26.47
C SER A 27 -41.06 2.35 26.40
N ILE A 28 -41.89 1.90 25.44
CA ILE A 28 -43.25 2.43 25.24
C ILE A 28 -44.31 1.53 25.93
N VAL A 29 -44.02 0.25 26.16
CA VAL A 29 -45.02 -0.71 26.68
C VAL A 29 -44.99 -0.88 28.20
N ASN A 30 -44.03 -0.28 28.91
CA ASN A 30 -43.96 -0.34 30.38
C ASN A 30 -44.51 0.91 31.09
N GLU A 31 -45.33 1.73 30.43
CA GLU A 31 -46.06 2.83 31.09
C GLU A 31 -47.55 2.75 30.78
N SER A 32 -48.24 1.89 31.53
CA SER A 32 -49.67 2.00 31.74
C SER A 32 -49.99 1.52 33.15
N SER A 33 -49.85 2.42 34.12
CA SER A 33 -50.71 2.48 35.32
C SER A 33 -50.53 3.82 36.08
N ASN A 34 -51.53 4.68 35.90
CA ASN A 34 -52.15 5.60 36.87
C ASN A 34 -51.54 6.98 37.23
N SER A 35 -52.34 8.00 36.85
CA SER A 35 -52.67 9.28 37.51
C SER A 35 -51.62 10.37 37.82
N ASN A 36 -51.86 11.52 37.18
CA ASN A 36 -51.91 12.89 37.71
C ASN A 36 -50.63 13.51 38.34
N GLY A 37 -50.07 14.54 37.70
CA GLY A 37 -49.08 15.41 38.34
C GLY A 37 -48.37 16.38 37.40
N LYS A 38 -48.57 17.68 37.64
CA LYS A 38 -47.91 18.83 37.01
C LYS A 38 -46.42 18.96 37.40
N GLY A 39 -45.65 19.60 36.51
CA GLY A 39 -44.33 20.21 36.78
C GLY A 39 -43.16 19.24 36.58
N SER A 40 -41.93 19.63 36.26
CA SER A 40 -41.26 20.92 36.21
C SER A 40 -39.83 20.69 35.67
N THR A 41 -39.20 21.76 35.15
CA THR A 41 -37.75 22.07 35.19
C THR A 41 -36.71 21.18 34.46
N VAL A 42 -36.14 21.77 33.40
CA VAL A 42 -34.71 22.04 33.14
C VAL A 42 -33.66 21.10 33.77
N SER A 43 -32.73 20.60 32.95
CA SER A 43 -31.32 20.45 33.33
C SER A 43 -30.40 20.58 32.12
N ILE A 44 -29.66 21.71 32.10
CA ILE A 44 -28.44 22.00 31.34
C ILE A 44 -27.26 21.53 32.20
N LEU A 45 -26.16 21.03 31.59
CA LEU A 45 -24.76 21.25 32.01
C LEU A 45 -23.81 20.52 31.01
N ILE A 46 -23.19 21.25 30.06
CA ILE A 46 -21.81 21.78 30.01
C ILE A 46 -20.71 20.70 29.91
N GLY A 47 -19.94 20.76 28.82
CA GLY A 47 -18.63 20.11 28.64
C GLY A 47 -17.61 21.12 28.11
N VAL A 48 -16.62 21.43 28.95
CA VAL A 48 -15.60 22.49 28.86
C VAL A 48 -14.41 22.07 27.98
N GLN A 49 -13.84 23.03 27.24
CA GLN A 49 -12.55 22.93 26.53
C GLN A 49 -11.35 23.11 27.50
N THR A 50 -10.17 22.57 27.14
CA THR A 50 -8.89 23.32 26.92
C THR A 50 -7.62 22.57 27.39
N THR A 51 -6.65 22.46 26.46
CA THR A 51 -5.14 22.38 26.58
C THR A 51 -4.46 21.20 27.29
N SER A 52 -3.23 20.73 27.01
CA SER A 52 -2.08 20.90 26.06
C SER A 52 -0.99 19.89 26.54
N PRO A 53 0.35 19.90 26.25
CA PRO A 53 1.21 20.57 25.24
C PRO A 53 2.29 19.63 24.58
N ASP A 54 3.10 20.22 23.67
CA ASP A 54 4.57 20.07 23.49
C ASP A 54 5.02 20.13 22.01
N THR A 55 5.53 21.27 21.52
CA THR A 55 6.91 21.83 21.61
C THR A 55 7.94 21.09 20.74
N VAL A 56 8.32 21.66 19.58
CA VAL A 56 9.69 21.55 19.03
C VAL A 56 10.06 22.81 18.23
N ILE A 57 11.30 23.24 18.43
CA ILE A 57 12.00 24.48 18.05
C ILE A 57 12.77 24.33 16.72
N ALA A 58 13.12 25.47 16.09
CA ALA A 58 14.25 25.73 15.14
C ALA A 58 14.18 25.13 13.72
N SER A 59 14.73 25.71 12.64
CA SER A 59 15.52 26.93 12.39
C SER A 59 15.47 27.26 10.88
N THR A 60 15.82 28.50 10.58
CA THR A 60 15.92 29.26 9.33
C THR A 60 16.66 28.59 8.17
N GLN A 61 16.18 28.77 6.94
CA GLN A 61 17.01 28.65 5.72
C GLN A 61 16.57 29.68 4.68
N VAL A 62 17.53 30.47 4.17
CA VAL A 62 17.35 31.40 3.04
C VAL A 62 18.29 30.97 1.92
N SER A 63 17.80 31.20 0.70
CA SER A 63 18.48 31.26 -0.60
C SER A 63 18.51 30.00 -1.46
N ALA A 64 17.49 29.97 -2.34
CA ALA A 64 17.62 30.09 -3.80
C ALA A 64 18.37 28.97 -4.56
N VAL A 65 17.63 28.23 -5.39
CA VAL A 65 17.58 28.38 -6.87
C VAL A 65 16.60 27.33 -7.42
N SER A 66 15.55 27.80 -8.09
CA SER A 66 14.77 27.07 -9.12
C SER A 66 15.29 27.54 -10.48
N PRO A 67 15.07 26.90 -11.66
CA PRO A 67 13.94 26.01 -12.04
C PRO A 67 14.43 24.72 -12.76
N ALA A 68 13.64 23.69 -13.07
CA ALA A 68 12.37 23.69 -13.79
C ALA A 68 11.67 22.32 -13.62
N THR A 69 10.33 22.39 -13.66
CA THR A 69 9.38 21.48 -14.32
C THR A 69 10.00 20.18 -14.85
N GLU A 70 9.61 19.01 -14.36
CA GLU A 70 8.44 18.29 -14.88
C GLU A 70 7.62 17.70 -13.71
N LYS A 71 6.38 18.17 -13.57
CA LYS A 71 5.38 17.52 -12.72
C LYS A 71 4.86 16.31 -13.51
N SER A 72 5.58 15.20 -13.46
CA SER A 72 5.04 13.93 -13.94
C SER A 72 3.86 13.57 -13.05
N GLU A 73 2.68 13.48 -13.67
CA GLU A 73 1.49 12.98 -13.03
C GLU A 73 1.80 11.60 -12.46
N GLU A 74 1.84 11.48 -11.13
CA GLU A 74 1.95 10.19 -10.47
C GLU A 74 0.65 9.41 -10.76
N VAL A 75 0.63 8.72 -11.90
CA VAL A 75 -0.27 7.61 -12.12
C VAL A 75 0.03 6.63 -10.99
N LYS A 76 -0.91 6.51 -10.06
CA LYS A 76 -0.79 5.58 -8.92
C LYS A 76 -0.52 4.20 -9.48
N GLU A 77 0.76 3.80 -9.47
CA GLU A 77 1.17 2.49 -9.94
C GLU A 77 0.39 1.45 -9.16
N GLY A 78 -0.39 0.64 -9.88
CA GLY A 78 -1.17 -0.43 -9.28
C GLY A 78 -0.27 -1.39 -8.50
N PRO A 79 -0.85 -2.27 -7.66
CA PRO A 79 -0.07 -3.20 -6.85
C PRO A 79 0.85 -4.06 -7.73
N LYS A 80 2.16 -4.03 -7.45
CA LYS A 80 3.15 -4.83 -8.17
C LYS A 80 2.86 -6.34 -8.02
N ARG A 81 2.67 -7.03 -9.16
CA ARG A 81 2.31 -8.45 -9.25
C ARG A 81 3.28 -9.20 -10.15
N CYS A 82 3.40 -10.50 -9.92
CA CYS A 82 4.17 -11.41 -10.76
C CYS A 82 3.49 -11.62 -12.11
N SER A 83 4.22 -11.46 -13.23
CA SER A 83 3.67 -11.65 -14.58
C SER A 83 3.26 -13.09 -14.90
N THR A 84 3.85 -14.10 -14.24
CA THR A 84 3.50 -15.52 -14.46
C THR A 84 2.29 -15.98 -13.65
N CYS A 85 2.22 -15.64 -12.35
CA CYS A 85 1.20 -16.19 -11.44
C CYS A 85 0.27 -15.16 -10.80
N GLY A 86 0.43 -13.87 -11.11
CA GLY A 86 -0.42 -12.79 -10.58
C GLY A 86 -0.27 -12.52 -9.07
N LYS A 87 0.59 -13.28 -8.36
CA LYS A 87 0.85 -13.08 -6.93
C LYS A 87 1.38 -11.67 -6.69
N ARG A 88 0.86 -10.97 -5.67
CA ARG A 88 1.40 -9.67 -5.22
C ARG A 88 2.82 -9.86 -4.73
N VAL A 89 3.76 -9.11 -5.31
CA VAL A 89 5.20 -9.19 -4.97
C VAL A 89 5.69 -7.99 -4.14
N GLY A 90 4.88 -6.92 -4.07
CA GLY A 90 5.20 -5.74 -3.25
C GLY A 90 6.53 -5.12 -3.65
N LEU A 91 7.30 -4.66 -2.66
CA LEU A 91 8.64 -4.09 -2.86
C LEU A 91 9.69 -5.16 -3.23
N MET A 92 9.47 -6.43 -2.87
CA MET A 92 10.42 -7.54 -3.06
C MET A 92 10.26 -8.27 -4.41
N GLY A 93 9.67 -7.61 -5.41
CA GLY A 93 9.59 -8.18 -6.76
C GLY A 93 10.97 -8.23 -7.43
N PHE A 94 11.22 -9.27 -8.21
CA PHE A 94 12.44 -9.41 -9.00
C PHE A 94 12.18 -8.96 -10.44
N ASN A 95 12.92 -7.95 -10.88
CA ASN A 95 12.92 -7.55 -12.29
C ASN A 95 13.73 -8.57 -13.11
N CYS A 96 13.15 -9.06 -14.20
CA CYS A 96 13.87 -9.83 -15.20
C CYS A 96 14.36 -8.92 -16.33
N ARG A 97 15.37 -9.37 -17.08
CA ARG A 97 15.88 -8.65 -18.26
C ARG A 97 14.85 -8.48 -19.37
N CYS A 98 13.80 -9.30 -19.40
CA CYS A 98 12.67 -9.13 -20.31
C CYS A 98 11.70 -7.98 -19.89
N GLY A 99 12.00 -7.24 -18.82
CA GLY A 99 11.20 -6.09 -18.37
C GLY A 99 10.02 -6.45 -17.46
N ASN A 100 9.74 -7.74 -17.27
CA ASN A 100 8.67 -8.21 -16.39
C ASN A 100 9.12 -8.35 -14.93
N LEU A 101 8.14 -8.32 -14.02
CA LEU A 101 8.34 -8.47 -12.58
C LEU A 101 7.86 -9.84 -12.10
N PHE A 102 8.64 -10.51 -11.27
CA PHE A 102 8.35 -11.87 -10.82
C PHE A 102 8.49 -12.05 -9.31
N CYS A 103 7.84 -13.09 -8.77
CA CYS A 103 8.01 -13.53 -7.39
C CYS A 103 9.27 -14.40 -7.25
N ALA A 104 9.68 -14.73 -6.02
CA ALA A 104 10.87 -15.54 -5.76
C ALA A 104 10.90 -16.88 -6.52
N VAL A 105 9.73 -17.51 -6.73
CA VAL A 105 9.62 -18.79 -7.44
C VAL A 105 9.80 -18.63 -8.95
N HIS A 106 9.29 -17.55 -9.55
CA HIS A 106 9.33 -17.31 -11.01
C HIS A 106 10.47 -16.36 -11.44
N ARG A 107 11.43 -16.10 -10.55
CA ARG A 107 12.53 -15.16 -10.80
C ARG A 107 13.43 -15.57 -11.97
N TYR A 108 13.68 -16.87 -12.10
CA TYR A 108 14.66 -17.40 -13.04
C TYR A 108 14.05 -17.57 -14.45
N SER A 109 14.89 -17.46 -15.48
CA SER A 109 14.50 -17.50 -16.91
C SER A 109 13.96 -18.84 -17.39
N ASP A 110 14.15 -19.92 -16.63
CA ASP A 110 13.55 -21.25 -16.87
C ASP A 110 12.11 -21.32 -16.37
N LYS A 111 11.73 -20.48 -15.41
CA LYS A 111 10.41 -20.47 -14.75
C LYS A 111 9.37 -19.63 -15.50
N HIS A 112 9.80 -18.89 -16.50
CA HIS A 112 8.96 -18.10 -17.38
C HIS A 112 9.55 -18.16 -18.79
N GLU A 113 8.72 -18.07 -19.81
CA GLU A 113 9.18 -18.03 -21.21
C GLU A 113 9.87 -16.69 -21.49
N CYS A 114 11.12 -16.54 -21.03
CA CYS A 114 11.87 -15.30 -21.12
C CYS A 114 12.28 -15.06 -22.58
N PRO A 115 11.82 -13.97 -23.24
CA PRO A 115 12.22 -13.65 -24.61
C PRO A 115 13.65 -13.09 -24.72
N PHE A 116 14.34 -12.87 -23.60
CA PHE A 116 15.68 -12.30 -23.59
C PHE A 116 16.74 -13.37 -23.89
N ASP A 117 17.55 -13.16 -24.93
CA ASP A 117 18.66 -14.04 -25.27
C ASP A 117 19.89 -13.78 -24.38
N TYR A 118 20.02 -14.60 -23.33
CA TYR A 118 21.16 -14.56 -22.41
C TYR A 118 22.47 -15.03 -23.06
N HIS A 119 22.40 -15.86 -24.10
CA HIS A 119 23.59 -16.43 -24.73
C HIS A 119 24.28 -15.40 -25.61
N ALA A 120 23.53 -14.71 -26.48
CA ALA A 120 24.07 -13.64 -27.29
C ALA A 120 24.63 -12.50 -26.42
N ALA A 121 23.88 -12.07 -25.40
CA ALA A 121 24.33 -11.04 -24.47
C ALA A 121 25.59 -11.46 -23.69
N GLY A 122 25.69 -12.74 -23.33
CA GLY A 122 26.87 -13.32 -22.70
C GLY A 122 28.09 -13.28 -23.63
N GLN A 123 27.94 -13.75 -24.87
CA GLN A 123 29.03 -13.74 -25.86
C GLN A 123 29.55 -12.34 -26.16
N GLU A 124 28.68 -11.36 -26.31
CA GLU A 124 29.08 -9.97 -26.53
C GLU A 124 29.92 -9.45 -25.35
N SER A 125 29.48 -9.71 -24.12
CA SER A 125 30.20 -9.29 -22.91
C SER A 125 31.58 -9.94 -22.79
N ILE A 126 31.68 -11.25 -23.09
CA ILE A 126 32.94 -12.00 -23.07
C ILE A 126 33.88 -11.45 -24.15
N SER A 127 33.37 -11.29 -25.38
CA SER A 127 34.16 -10.78 -26.52
C SER A 127 34.72 -9.39 -26.25
N LYS A 128 33.94 -8.52 -25.59
CA LYS A 128 34.37 -7.19 -25.19
C LYS A 128 35.41 -7.20 -24.06
N SER A 129 35.36 -8.21 -23.20
CA SER A 129 36.30 -8.36 -22.07
C SER A 129 37.60 -9.08 -22.43
N ASN A 130 37.62 -9.85 -23.52
CA ASN A 130 38.80 -10.60 -23.94
C ASN A 130 39.90 -9.65 -24.45
N PRO A 131 41.07 -9.60 -23.80
CA PRO A 131 42.19 -8.82 -24.30
C PRO A 131 42.72 -9.42 -25.60
N VAL A 132 43.15 -8.55 -26.51
CA VAL A 132 43.74 -8.97 -27.78
C VAL A 132 45.15 -9.51 -27.53
N VAL A 133 45.28 -10.84 -27.51
CA VAL A 133 46.58 -11.50 -27.41
C VAL A 133 47.22 -11.53 -28.80
N ARG A 134 48.21 -10.66 -29.03
CA ARG A 134 49.08 -10.70 -30.21
C ARG A 134 50.53 -10.81 -29.73
N ALA A 135 51.22 -11.85 -30.19
CA ALA A 135 52.67 -11.94 -30.05
C ALA A 135 53.34 -11.19 -31.21
N GLU A 136 54.45 -10.52 -30.92
CA GLU A 136 55.31 -9.95 -31.95
C GLU A 136 55.97 -11.07 -32.75
N LYS A 137 56.03 -10.90 -34.08
CA LYS A 137 56.66 -11.89 -34.96
C LYS A 137 58.17 -11.76 -34.79
N LEU A 138 58.83 -12.84 -34.33
CA LEU A 138 60.28 -12.87 -34.22
C LEU A 138 60.92 -13.00 -35.60
N ASP A 139 61.94 -12.18 -35.86
CA ASP A 139 62.76 -12.27 -37.05
C ASP A 139 63.79 -13.40 -36.93
N LYS A 140 64.07 -14.05 -38.06
CA LYS A 140 65.03 -15.16 -38.15
C LYS A 140 66.47 -14.64 -37.99
N ILE A 141 67.22 -15.30 -37.11
CA ILE A 141 68.67 -15.14 -36.93
C ILE A 141 69.40 -15.87 -38.06
#